data_AF-A0ABD2P6S3-F1
#
_entry.id   AF-A0ABD2P6S3-F1
#
_cell.length_a   1.000
_cell.length_b   1.000
_cell.length_c   1.000
_cell.angle_alpha   90.00
_cell.angle_beta   90.00
_cell.angle_gamma   90.00
#
_symmetry.space_group_name_H-M   'P 1'
#
loop_
_entity.id
_entity.type
_entity.pdbx_description
1 polymer ?
#
loop_
_entity_poly.entity_id
_entity_poly.type
_entity_poly.pdbx_seq_one_letter_code
_entity_poly.pdbx_strand_id
1 'polypeptide(L)'
;MAAYYNTINEIPKGQTGSFNILYLDAQFRISPQKLSVELTSSGNGFEILNKDIPTRTLNNNTGTLIDYAFTNSKLSSKLAIFHEYVCDHRHQMLIVDAPIKRDSGECQNHCVVYDVDKLTFQKKLVEMERRSWDNADDLCNEIIRSFTTSLRRKILKNTSRKNSVPWFNIEIHELVKTGDFHLKRHTQFPGNEYLMNSYKHAQNALKSTITLRKKQYYQDQLGNSEGNPRELRKVLNELVHGKPKKNSKKLTVS
;
A
#
# COMPACT_ATOMS: atom_id res chain seq x y z
N MET A 1 -25.96 8.10 6.23
CA MET A 1 -25.61 7.14 5.16
C MET A 1 -24.13 7.31 4.89
N ALA A 2 -23.27 6.47 5.46
CA ALA A 2 -21.83 6.58 5.31
C ALA A 2 -21.43 6.09 3.91
N ALA A 3 -20.93 6.99 3.06
CA ALA A 3 -20.24 6.59 1.85
C ALA A 3 -18.89 5.97 2.26
N TYR A 4 -18.87 4.65 2.40
CA TYR A 4 -17.64 3.90 2.55
C TYR A 4 -16.85 3.98 1.24
N TYR A 5 -15.91 4.93 1.16
CA TYR A 5 -14.80 4.79 0.23
C TYR A 5 -13.79 3.79 0.81
N ASN A 6 -14.16 2.52 0.73
CA ASN A 6 -13.20 1.43 0.81
C ASN A 6 -12.43 1.43 -0.51
N THR A 7 -11.44 2.31 -0.61
CA THR A 7 -10.46 2.26 -1.70
C THR A 7 -9.11 2.77 -1.22
N ILE A 8 -8.55 2.11 -0.20
CA ILE A 8 -7.09 2.09 -0.03
C ILE A 8 -6.58 0.80 -0.68
N ASN A 9 -6.86 0.63 -1.96
CA ASN A 9 -6.10 -0.29 -2.78
C ASN A 9 -4.90 0.48 -3.32
N GLU A 10 -3.77 0.23 -2.67
CA GLU A 10 -2.41 0.48 -3.17
C GLU A 10 -1.95 1.95 -3.18
N ILE A 11 -1.60 2.44 -1.98
CA ILE A 11 -0.58 3.49 -1.86
C ILE A 11 0.71 2.94 -2.52
N PRO A 12 1.35 3.67 -3.45
CA PRO A 12 2.60 3.25 -4.06
C PRO A 12 3.63 2.91 -2.99
N LYS A 13 4.21 1.71 -3.06
CA LYS A 13 5.22 1.21 -2.12
C LYS A 13 6.49 2.06 -2.19
N GLY A 14 6.55 3.09 -1.36
CA GLY A 14 7.74 3.87 -1.07
C GLY A 14 7.62 4.42 0.34
N GLN A 15 8.29 3.77 1.30
CA GLN A 15 8.08 3.86 2.75
C GLN A 15 6.66 3.52 3.26
N THR A 16 6.31 2.23 3.25
CA THR A 16 5.29 1.72 4.17
C THR A 16 5.86 1.64 5.59
N GLY A 17 5.75 2.73 6.35
CA GLY A 17 5.41 2.53 7.77
C GLY A 17 4.06 1.81 7.79
N SER A 18 3.89 0.79 8.62
CA SER A 18 2.54 0.32 8.93
C SER A 18 1.87 1.45 9.72
N PHE A 19 1.22 2.38 9.01
CA PHE A 19 0.34 3.36 9.62
C PHE A 19 -0.94 2.61 9.95
N ASN A 20 -0.99 2.03 11.14
CA ASN A 20 -2.21 1.44 11.62
C ASN A 20 -3.09 2.62 12.03
N ILE A 21 -4.04 3.00 11.18
CA ILE A 21 -5.11 3.91 11.56
C ILE A 21 -6.28 3.01 11.92
N LEU A 22 -6.59 2.94 13.21
CA LEU A 22 -7.75 2.23 13.72
C LEU A 22 -8.90 3.23 13.79
N TYR A 23 -9.95 2.97 13.03
CA TYR A 23 -11.25 3.59 13.21
C TYR A 23 -12.11 2.61 14.00
N LEU A 24 -12.59 3.07 15.16
CA LEU A 24 -13.51 2.30 15.99
C LEU A 24 -14.89 2.95 15.90
N ASP A 25 -15.86 2.19 15.40
CA ASP A 25 -17.29 2.53 15.44
C ASP A 25 -17.88 2.04 16.78
N ALA A 26 -18.92 2.71 17.27
CA ALA A 26 -19.61 2.45 18.53
C ALA A 26 -20.28 1.06 18.63
N GLN A 27 -20.22 0.24 17.58
CA GLN A 27 -20.81 -1.11 17.57
C GLN A 27 -20.00 -2.14 18.37
N PHE A 28 -18.78 -1.82 18.83
CA PHE A 28 -18.02 -2.72 19.68
C PHE A 28 -18.62 -2.81 21.09
N ARG A 29 -18.87 -4.03 21.57
CA ARG A 29 -19.40 -4.34 22.92
C ARG A 29 -18.46 -3.96 24.07
N ILE A 30 -17.26 -3.47 23.77
CA ILE A 30 -16.29 -2.96 24.75
C ILE A 30 -16.48 -1.45 24.78
N SER A 31 -16.61 -0.86 25.96
CA SER A 31 -16.75 0.60 26.06
C SER A 31 -15.55 1.27 25.37
N PRO A 32 -15.77 2.25 24.46
CA PRO A 32 -14.69 2.93 23.74
C PRO A 32 -13.61 3.50 24.68
N GLN A 33 -14.01 3.88 25.89
CA GLN A 33 -13.12 4.31 26.97
C GLN A 33 -12.14 3.21 27.40
N LYS A 34 -12.60 1.97 27.62
CA LYS A 34 -11.71 0.85 27.97
C LYS A 34 -10.73 0.52 26.86
N LEU A 35 -11.19 0.51 25.60
CA LEU A 35 -10.35 0.20 24.45
C LEU A 35 -9.33 1.33 24.19
N SER A 36 -9.73 2.59 24.39
CA SER A 36 -8.83 3.74 24.29
C SER A 36 -7.73 3.71 25.36
N VAL A 37 -8.07 3.33 26.59
CA VAL A 37 -7.12 3.14 27.70
C VAL A 37 -6.19 1.97 27.39
N GLU A 38 -6.71 0.86 26.89
CA GLU A 38 -5.89 -0.31 26.55
C GLU A 38 -4.91 -0.01 25.41
N LEU A 39 -5.34 0.64 24.33
CA LEU A 39 -4.49 1.00 23.20
C LEU A 39 -3.41 2.05 23.55
N THR A 40 -3.73 2.99 24.45
CA THR A 40 -2.78 4.04 24.89
C THR A 40 -1.87 3.59 26.04
N SER A 41 -2.35 2.75 26.96
CA SER A 41 -1.62 2.32 28.17
C SER A 41 -0.78 1.05 27.96
N SER A 42 -1.07 0.24 26.93
CA SER A 42 -0.34 -1.02 26.64
C SER A 42 1.05 -0.82 26.04
N GLY A 43 1.56 0.42 25.93
CA GLY A 43 2.88 0.68 25.34
C GLY A 43 2.93 0.46 23.82
N ASN A 44 1.79 0.30 23.16
CA ASN A 44 1.70 0.10 21.71
C ASN A 44 1.97 1.38 20.89
N GLY A 45 2.18 2.52 21.56
CA GLY A 45 2.62 3.77 20.95
C GLY A 45 1.56 4.49 20.12
N PHE A 46 0.27 4.22 20.37
CA PHE A 46 -0.84 4.92 19.71
C PHE A 46 -1.24 6.18 20.48
N GLU A 47 -1.49 7.25 19.74
CA GLU A 47 -2.07 8.51 20.20
C GLU A 47 -3.48 8.69 19.62
N ILE A 48 -4.39 9.25 20.42
CA ILE A 48 -5.75 9.63 20.01
C ILE A 48 -5.71 11.04 19.43
N LEU A 49 -6.22 11.21 18.22
CA LEU A 49 -6.21 12.50 17.51
C LEU A 49 -7.42 13.39 17.81
N ASN A 50 -8.52 12.83 18.29
CA ASN A 50 -9.75 13.57 18.61
C ASN A 50 -10.25 13.26 20.02
N LYS A 51 -9.64 13.90 21.02
CA LYS A 51 -9.97 13.70 22.44
C LYS A 51 -11.21 14.48 22.89
N ASP A 52 -11.42 15.66 22.30
CA ASP A 52 -12.34 16.65 22.86
C ASP A 52 -13.38 17.17 21.86
N ILE A 53 -13.38 16.67 20.61
CA ILE A 53 -14.26 17.17 19.56
C ILE A 53 -15.34 16.13 19.26
N PRO A 54 -16.62 16.41 19.55
CA PRO A 54 -17.72 15.50 19.24
C PRO A 54 -17.76 15.13 17.77
N THR A 55 -18.02 13.86 17.49
CA THR A 55 -18.07 13.30 16.14
C THR A 55 -19.49 13.01 15.70
N ARG A 56 -20.44 13.08 16.62
CA ARG A 56 -21.87 13.04 16.35
C ARG A 56 -22.56 14.22 17.02
N THR A 57 -23.52 14.82 16.34
CA THR A 57 -24.37 15.90 16.85
C THR A 57 -25.78 15.34 17.05
N LEU A 58 -26.32 15.48 18.25
CA LEU A 58 -27.70 15.12 18.59
C LEU A 58 -28.59 16.37 18.54
N ASN A 59 -29.91 16.16 18.57
CA ASN A 59 -30.89 17.24 18.70
C ASN A 59 -30.55 18.08 19.95
N ASN A 60 -30.58 19.42 19.83
CA ASN A 60 -30.23 20.41 20.88
C ASN A 60 -28.74 20.78 21.01
N ASN A 61 -27.95 20.70 19.94
CA ASN A 61 -26.52 21.05 19.94
C ASN A 61 -25.65 20.25 20.92
N THR A 62 -26.19 19.18 21.52
CA THR A 62 -25.40 18.24 22.33
C THR A 62 -24.62 17.34 21.41
N GLY A 63 -23.29 17.25 21.60
CA GLY A 63 -22.43 16.38 20.82
C GLY A 63 -21.98 15.15 21.61
N THR A 64 -21.82 14.01 20.93
CA THR A 64 -21.18 12.82 21.49
C THR A 64 -19.90 12.47 20.74
N LEU A 65 -18.88 12.05 21.48
CA LEU A 65 -17.62 11.55 20.93
C LEU A 65 -17.66 10.02 20.91
N ILE A 66 -17.97 9.47 19.74
CA ILE A 66 -18.17 8.03 19.56
C ILE A 66 -17.26 7.42 18.51
N ASP A 67 -16.73 8.25 17.61
CA ASP A 67 -15.78 7.84 16.58
C ASP A 67 -14.39 8.32 17.02
N TYR A 68 -13.42 7.41 17.11
CA TYR A 68 -12.06 7.76 17.54
C TYR A 68 -11.06 7.47 16.43
N ALA A 69 -10.15 8.41 16.20
CA ALA A 69 -9.03 8.26 15.29
C ALA A 69 -7.74 8.09 16.10
N PHE A 70 -7.04 6.98 15.85
CA PHE A 70 -5.77 6.66 16.48
C PHE A 70 -4.64 6.70 15.45
N THR A 71 -3.46 7.14 15.87
CA THR A 71 -2.23 7.06 15.08
C THR A 71 -1.08 6.55 15.93
N ASN A 72 -0.26 5.66 15.40
CA ASN A 72 1.06 5.31 15.97
C ASN A 72 2.20 5.87 15.11
N SER A 73 1.89 6.84 14.26
CA SER A 73 2.83 7.44 13.33
C SER A 73 3.82 8.32 14.06
N LYS A 74 5.11 8.23 13.69
CA LYS A 74 6.12 9.23 14.07
C LYS A 74 6.00 10.53 13.25
N LEU A 75 5.11 10.56 12.26
CA LEU A 75 4.86 11.72 11.41
C LEU A 75 3.83 12.64 12.04
N SER A 76 3.99 13.95 11.84
CA SER A 76 2.98 14.90 12.28
C SER A 76 1.65 14.58 11.59
N SER A 77 0.64 14.28 12.40
CA SER A 77 -0.68 13.89 11.95
C SER A 77 -1.70 14.79 12.64
N LYS A 78 -2.68 15.27 11.90
CA LYS A 78 -3.77 16.12 12.40
C LYS A 78 -5.10 15.55 11.94
N LEU A 79 -6.12 15.65 12.78
CA LEU A 79 -7.48 15.34 12.38
C LEU A 79 -8.26 16.64 12.19
N ALA A 80 -8.83 16.83 11.01
CA ALA A 80 -9.83 17.84 10.74
C ALA A 80 -11.23 17.22 10.87
N ILE A 81 -12.14 17.91 11.54
CA ILE A 81 -13.54 17.51 11.68
C ILE A 81 -14.39 18.61 11.05
N PHE A 82 -15.20 18.24 10.05
CA PHE A 82 -16.06 19.19 9.36
C PHE A 82 -17.39 19.34 10.09
N HIS A 83 -17.84 20.58 10.25
CA HIS A 83 -19.07 20.94 10.95
C HIS A 83 -20.29 21.02 10.02
N GLU A 84 -20.10 20.80 8.72
CA GLU A 84 -21.15 20.84 7.71
C GLU A 84 -22.03 19.58 7.79
N TYR A 85 -23.35 19.78 7.87
CA TYR A 85 -24.31 18.73 8.20
C TYR A 85 -24.87 18.07 6.94
N VAL A 86 -24.43 16.85 6.65
CA VAL A 86 -25.16 15.92 5.74
C VAL A 86 -25.86 14.82 6.55
N CYS A 87 -25.39 14.56 7.77
CA CYS A 87 -26.00 13.61 8.70
C CYS A 87 -25.68 13.97 10.16
N ASP A 88 -26.12 13.16 11.11
CA ASP A 88 -25.83 13.35 12.54
C ASP A 88 -24.37 13.07 12.88
N HIS A 89 -23.60 12.39 12.02
CA HIS A 89 -22.15 12.25 12.14
C HIS A 89 -21.40 13.38 11.42
N ARG A 90 -20.27 13.80 12.00
CA ARG A 90 -19.34 14.76 11.42
C ARG A 90 -18.31 14.05 10.56
N HIS A 91 -18.04 14.61 9.39
CA HIS A 91 -16.98 14.11 8.52
C HIS A 91 -15.61 14.34 9.16
N GLN A 92 -14.74 13.34 9.03
CA GLN A 92 -13.38 13.38 9.57
C GLN A 92 -12.37 13.24 8.44
N MET A 93 -11.34 14.07 8.45
CA MET A 93 -10.22 13.98 7.52
C MET A 93 -8.92 13.92 8.28
N LEU A 94 -8.17 12.84 8.04
CA LEU A 94 -6.83 12.70 8.55
C LEU A 94 -5.84 13.36 7.60
N ILE A 95 -5.04 14.27 8.13
CA ILE A 95 -3.95 14.96 7.44
C ILE A 95 -2.65 14.42 8.02
N VAL A 96 -1.79 13.85 7.17
CA VAL A 96 -0.48 13.34 7.58
C VAL A 96 0.60 14.08 6.81
N ASP A 97 1.44 14.82 7.53
CA ASP A 97 2.61 15.50 6.97
C ASP A 97 3.73 14.46 6.79
N ALA A 98 3.63 13.71 5.71
CA ALA A 98 4.66 12.77 5.30
C ALA A 98 5.60 13.42 4.27
N PRO A 99 6.94 13.37 4.46
CA PRO A 99 7.83 13.66 3.36
C PRO A 99 7.53 12.64 2.26
N ILE A 100 7.03 13.12 1.11
CA ILE A 100 6.78 12.28 -0.05
C ILE A 100 8.15 11.91 -0.61
N LYS A 101 8.72 10.83 -0.07
CA LYS A 101 9.81 10.14 -0.76
C LYS A 101 9.18 9.48 -1.97
N ARG A 102 9.38 10.10 -3.13
CA ARG A 102 9.24 9.40 -4.40
C ARG A 102 10.37 8.39 -4.45
N ASP A 103 10.18 7.24 -3.79
CA ASP A 103 10.97 6.08 -4.15
C ASP A 103 10.67 5.84 -5.63
N SER A 104 11.70 5.92 -6.47
CA SER A 104 11.65 5.45 -7.86
C SER A 104 11.48 3.92 -7.95
N GLY A 105 10.99 3.29 -6.87
CA GLY A 105 10.76 1.86 -6.73
C GLY A 105 9.48 1.47 -7.45
N GLU A 106 9.64 0.74 -8.55
CA GLU A 106 8.59 0.16 -9.37
C GLU A 106 7.65 -0.71 -8.51
N CYS A 107 6.46 -0.20 -8.19
CA CYS A 107 5.40 -0.99 -7.59
C CYS A 107 4.67 -1.77 -8.70
N GLN A 108 4.72 -3.11 -8.61
CA GLN A 108 4.55 -4.06 -9.72
C GLN A 108 3.12 -4.54 -9.99
N ASN A 109 2.10 -3.77 -9.62
CA ASN A 109 0.73 -4.14 -9.96
C ASN A 109 0.32 -3.41 -11.25
N HIS A 110 -0.59 -3.99 -12.03
CA HIS A 110 -1.30 -3.26 -13.08
C HIS A 110 -2.21 -2.23 -12.40
N CYS A 111 -1.60 -1.22 -11.81
CA CYS A 111 -2.30 -0.16 -11.16
C CYS A 111 -2.89 0.69 -12.28
N VAL A 112 -4.20 0.60 -12.44
CA VAL A 112 -4.94 1.63 -13.18
C VAL A 112 -4.92 2.84 -12.29
N VAL A 113 -3.92 3.70 -12.49
CA VAL A 113 -3.85 4.98 -11.82
C VAL A 113 -4.71 5.95 -12.62
N TYR A 114 -5.59 6.67 -11.93
CA TYR A 114 -6.25 7.83 -12.49
C TYR A 114 -5.43 9.06 -12.10
N ASP A 115 -4.91 9.75 -13.11
CA ASP A 115 -4.23 11.01 -12.92
C ASP A 115 -5.20 12.15 -13.25
N VAL A 116 -5.20 13.22 -12.45
CA VAL A 116 -6.03 14.38 -12.74
C VAL A 116 -5.28 15.24 -13.75
N ASP A 117 -5.87 15.46 -14.93
CA ASP A 117 -5.37 16.50 -15.82
C ASP A 117 -5.62 17.87 -15.18
N LYS A 118 -4.61 18.36 -14.46
CA LYS A 118 -4.67 19.60 -13.68
C LYS A 118 -5.03 20.80 -14.54
N LEU A 119 -4.54 20.87 -15.78
CA LEU A 119 -4.80 22.01 -16.66
C LEU A 119 -6.27 22.02 -17.10
N THR A 120 -6.80 20.84 -17.44
CA THR A 120 -8.23 20.69 -17.79
C THR A 120 -9.13 20.96 -16.58
N PHE A 121 -8.76 20.46 -15.40
CA PHE A 121 -9.54 20.69 -14.18
C PHE A 121 -9.54 22.16 -13.76
N GLN A 122 -8.39 22.84 -13.80
CA GLN A 122 -8.28 24.27 -13.50
C GLN A 122 -9.11 25.13 -14.44
N LYS A 123 -9.12 24.83 -15.75
CA LYS A 123 -9.97 25.54 -16.71
C LYS A 123 -11.45 25.42 -16.35
N LYS A 124 -11.90 24.21 -15.98
CA LYS A 124 -13.28 23.97 -15.55
C LYS A 124 -13.62 24.74 -14.27
N LEU A 125 -12.71 24.79 -13.29
CA LEU A 125 -12.94 25.58 -12.07
C LEU A 125 -13.10 27.08 -12.39
N VAL A 126 -12.26 27.65 -13.25
CA VAL A 126 -12.38 29.06 -13.68
C VAL A 126 -13.70 29.32 -14.43
N GLU A 127 -14.16 28.35 -15.22
CA GLU A 127 -15.47 28.45 -15.88
C GLU A 127 -16.64 28.38 -14.88
N MET A 128 -16.50 27.58 -13.82
CA MET A 128 -17.50 27.47 -12.76
C MET A 128 -17.60 28.73 -11.90
N GLU A 129 -16.47 29.37 -11.59
CA GLU A 129 -16.43 30.65 -10.84
C GLU A 129 -17.17 31.77 -11.57
N ARG A 130 -17.25 31.71 -12.90
CA ARG A 130 -17.96 32.71 -13.71
C ARG A 130 -19.48 32.51 -13.75
N ARG A 131 -19.99 31.39 -13.22
CA ARG A 131 -21.42 31.08 -13.19
C ARG A 131 -22.00 31.45 -11.83
N SER A 132 -23.24 31.95 -11.84
CA SER A 132 -24.05 32.04 -10.63
C SER A 132 -24.62 30.67 -10.33
N TRP A 133 -24.57 30.25 -9.06
CA TRP A 133 -25.10 28.98 -8.59
C TRP A 133 -26.21 29.28 -7.59
N ASP A 134 -27.44 28.90 -7.93
CA ASP A 134 -28.61 29.17 -7.09
C ASP A 134 -28.74 28.16 -5.93
N ASN A 135 -27.99 27.04 -6.01
CA ASN A 135 -27.99 25.96 -5.02
C ASN A 135 -26.58 25.37 -4.84
N ALA A 136 -26.22 25.07 -3.59
CA ALA A 136 -24.93 24.47 -3.22
C ALA A 136 -24.78 23.03 -3.75
N ASP A 137 -25.86 22.25 -3.82
CA ASP A 137 -25.78 20.87 -4.30
C ASP A 137 -25.39 20.81 -5.77
N ASP A 138 -25.90 21.75 -6.58
CA ASP A 138 -25.59 21.84 -8.01
C ASP A 138 -24.12 22.21 -8.24
N LEU A 139 -23.58 23.11 -7.41
CA LEU A 139 -22.16 23.44 -7.42
C LEU A 139 -21.31 22.22 -7.04
N CYS A 140 -21.64 21.53 -5.95
CA CYS A 140 -20.94 20.32 -5.52
C CYS A 140 -20.95 19.22 -6.58
N ASN A 141 -22.12 18.97 -7.18
CA ASN A 141 -22.26 18.00 -8.26
C ASN A 141 -21.42 18.38 -9.48
N GLU A 142 -21.35 19.68 -9.82
CA GLU A 142 -20.50 20.16 -10.91
C GLU A 142 -19.01 20.02 -10.59
N ILE A 143 -18.58 20.25 -9.34
CA ILE A 143 -17.17 20.07 -8.93
C ILE A 143 -16.80 18.59 -9.08
N ILE A 144 -17.64 17.69 -8.57
CA ILE A 144 -17.44 16.23 -8.68
C ILE A 144 -17.40 15.80 -10.15
N ARG A 145 -18.33 16.31 -10.97
CA ARG A 145 -18.37 16.05 -12.41
C ARG A 145 -17.12 16.56 -13.12
N SER A 146 -16.67 17.77 -12.80
CA SER A 146 -15.47 18.37 -13.36
C SER A 146 -14.20 17.62 -12.98
N PHE A 147 -14.11 17.14 -11.74
CA PHE A 147 -13.02 16.32 -11.26
C PHE A 147 -12.98 14.97 -11.97
N THR A 148 -14.10 14.23 -11.95
CA THR A 148 -14.23 12.90 -12.56
C THR A 148 -13.96 12.92 -14.06
N THR A 149 -14.47 13.91 -14.79
CA THR A 149 -14.21 14.08 -16.23
C THR A 149 -12.79 14.55 -16.56
N SER A 150 -12.03 15.03 -15.57
CA SER A 150 -10.62 15.39 -15.73
C SER A 150 -9.67 14.24 -15.34
N LEU A 151 -10.21 13.11 -14.87
CA LEU A 151 -9.43 11.91 -14.62
C LEU A 151 -9.01 11.28 -15.95
N ARG A 152 -7.71 11.10 -16.13
CA ARG A 152 -7.11 10.35 -17.22
C ARG A 152 -6.69 8.99 -16.71
N ARG A 153 -7.23 7.95 -17.35
CA ARG A 153 -6.79 6.58 -17.12
C ARG A 153 -5.36 6.42 -17.61
N LYS A 154 -4.40 6.29 -16.70
CA LYS A 154 -3.01 5.99 -17.03
C LYS A 154 -2.76 4.51 -16.79
N ILE A 155 -2.73 3.75 -17.88
CA ILE A 155 -2.28 2.36 -17.84
C ILE A 155 -0.75 2.40 -17.82
N LEU A 156 -0.17 2.20 -16.65
CA LEU A 156 1.27 2.03 -16.52
C LEU A 156 1.64 0.67 -17.14
N LYS A 157 2.00 0.67 -18.43
CA LYS A 157 2.55 -0.52 -19.09
C LYS A 157 3.94 -0.75 -18.53
N ASN A 158 4.05 -1.67 -17.59
CA ASN A 158 5.36 -2.08 -17.13
C ASN A 158 5.90 -3.14 -18.09
N THR A 159 7.10 -2.91 -18.62
CA THR A 159 7.89 -3.96 -19.28
C THR A 159 8.35 -4.89 -18.17
N SER A 160 7.46 -5.79 -17.75
CA SER A 160 7.84 -6.95 -16.95
C SER A 160 9.15 -7.47 -17.50
N ARG A 161 10.22 -7.39 -16.71
CA ARG A 161 11.37 -8.25 -16.93
C ARG A 161 10.82 -9.64 -16.78
N LYS A 162 10.34 -10.21 -17.89
CA LYS A 162 9.96 -11.62 -18.09
C LYS A 162 10.77 -12.42 -17.09
N ASN A 163 10.10 -12.91 -16.05
CA ASN A 163 10.63 -13.67 -14.93
C ASN A 163 12.09 -14.05 -15.13
N SER A 164 13.03 -13.26 -14.58
CA SER A 164 14.46 -13.46 -14.88
C SER A 164 14.95 -14.86 -14.51
N VAL A 165 14.17 -15.59 -13.69
CA VAL A 165 14.39 -16.99 -13.40
C VAL A 165 13.08 -17.79 -13.33
N PRO A 166 12.87 -18.79 -14.22
CA PRO A 166 11.61 -19.56 -14.31
C PRO A 166 11.23 -20.36 -13.05
N TRP A 167 12.20 -20.74 -12.22
CA TRP A 167 11.95 -21.46 -10.97
C TRP A 167 11.56 -20.56 -9.80
N PHE A 168 11.58 -19.22 -9.97
CA PHE A 168 11.21 -18.27 -8.93
C PHE A 168 9.70 -18.01 -8.97
N ASN A 169 8.96 -18.63 -8.06
CA ASN A 169 7.49 -18.59 -8.03
C ASN A 169 6.96 -17.69 -6.89
N ILE A 170 5.62 -17.58 -6.80
CA ILE A 170 4.92 -16.78 -5.79
C ILE A 170 5.27 -17.22 -4.36
N GLU A 171 5.43 -18.53 -4.13
CA GLU A 171 5.80 -19.08 -2.81
C GLU A 171 7.16 -18.54 -2.32
N ILE A 172 8.18 -18.59 -3.18
CA ILE A 172 9.51 -18.02 -2.86
C ILE A 172 9.38 -16.52 -2.58
N HIS A 173 8.57 -15.81 -3.36
CA HIS A 173 8.35 -14.38 -3.18
C HIS A 173 7.69 -14.03 -1.83
N GLU A 174 6.69 -14.80 -1.39
CA GLU A 174 6.06 -14.61 -0.08
C GLU A 174 7.01 -14.94 1.08
N LEU A 175 7.88 -15.95 0.93
CA LEU A 175 8.93 -16.24 1.91
C LEU A 175 9.95 -15.11 2.03
N VAL A 176 10.36 -14.49 0.91
CA VAL A 176 11.22 -13.29 0.92
C VAL A 176 10.54 -12.16 1.69
N LYS A 177 9.29 -11.83 1.35
CA LYS A 177 8.52 -10.79 2.05
C LYS A 177 8.38 -11.05 3.54
N THR A 178 8.11 -12.30 3.93
CA THR A 178 7.97 -12.69 5.34
C THR A 178 9.28 -12.50 6.08
N GLY A 179 10.41 -12.88 5.48
CA GLY A 179 11.74 -12.59 6.01
C GLY A 179 11.97 -11.09 6.19
N ASP A 180 11.73 -10.29 5.14
CA ASP A 180 11.92 -8.83 5.19
C ASP A 180 11.03 -8.17 6.25
N PHE A 181 9.79 -8.64 6.40
CA PHE A 181 8.86 -8.16 7.43
C PHE A 181 9.42 -8.38 8.84
N HIS A 182 9.85 -9.60 9.17
CA HIS A 182 10.37 -9.91 10.49
C HIS A 182 11.68 -9.17 10.78
N LEU A 183 12.57 -9.05 9.78
CA LEU A 183 13.82 -8.31 9.92
C LEU A 183 13.56 -6.82 10.18
N LYS A 184 12.64 -6.22 9.43
CA LYS A 184 12.25 -4.83 9.61
C LYS A 184 11.63 -4.60 11.00
N ARG A 185 10.79 -5.52 11.47
CA ARG A 185 10.21 -5.46 12.83
C ARG A 185 11.28 -5.63 13.91
N HIS A 186 12.21 -6.57 13.75
CA HIS A 186 13.31 -6.77 14.70
C HIS A 186 14.19 -5.51 14.79
N THR A 187 14.41 -4.82 13.67
CA THR A 187 15.15 -3.55 13.64
C THR A 187 14.42 -2.44 14.41
N GLN A 188 13.08 -2.46 14.43
CA GLN A 188 12.27 -1.51 15.20
C GLN A 188 12.21 -1.85 16.69
N PHE A 189 12.30 -3.13 17.05
CA PHE A 189 12.19 -3.65 18.41
C PHE A 189 13.42 -4.53 18.74
N PRO A 190 14.60 -3.92 18.92
CA PRO A 190 15.83 -4.65 19.20
C PRO A 190 15.70 -5.43 20.51
N GLY A 191 16.23 -6.65 20.55
CA GLY A 191 16.15 -7.56 21.72
C GLY A 191 14.92 -8.48 21.72
N ASN A 192 14.00 -8.33 20.76
CA ASN A 192 12.89 -9.28 20.61
C ASN A 192 13.36 -10.58 19.93
N GLU A 193 13.71 -11.58 20.74
CA GLU A 193 14.20 -12.88 20.26
C GLU A 193 13.20 -13.61 19.34
N TYR A 194 11.90 -13.47 19.60
CA TYR A 194 10.86 -14.07 18.77
C TYR A 194 10.95 -13.58 17.32
N LEU A 195 11.09 -12.28 17.08
CA LEU A 195 11.20 -11.72 15.72
C LEU A 195 12.45 -12.21 15.00
N MET A 196 13.57 -12.33 15.71
CA MET A 196 14.81 -12.89 15.14
C MET A 196 14.65 -14.38 14.80
N ASN A 197 14.00 -15.16 15.67
CA ASN A 197 13.74 -16.57 15.43
C ASN A 197 12.78 -16.79 14.26
N SER A 198 11.72 -15.97 14.14
CA SER A 198 10.81 -15.98 12.98
C SER A 198 11.53 -15.63 11.68
N TYR A 199 12.42 -14.63 11.70
CA TYR A 199 13.25 -14.31 10.54
C TYR A 199 14.14 -15.48 10.12
N LYS A 200 14.87 -16.10 11.07
CA LYS A 200 15.70 -17.29 10.81
C LYS A 200 14.88 -18.44 10.23
N HIS A 201 13.69 -18.69 10.78
CA HIS A 201 12.78 -19.71 10.26
C HIS A 201 12.37 -19.43 8.81
N ALA A 202 11.98 -18.19 8.49
CA ALA A 202 11.65 -17.78 7.13
C ALA A 202 12.84 -17.92 6.16
N GLN A 203 14.07 -17.61 6.59
CA GLN A 203 15.29 -17.80 5.79
C GLN A 203 15.58 -19.28 5.51
N ASN A 204 15.42 -20.14 6.50
CA ASN A 204 15.61 -21.59 6.33
C ASN A 204 14.58 -22.17 5.36
N ALA A 205 13.30 -21.78 5.51
CA ALA A 205 12.23 -22.15 4.59
C ALA A 205 12.48 -21.62 3.16
N LEU A 206 12.92 -20.36 3.02
CA LEU A 206 13.28 -19.78 1.73
C LEU A 206 14.39 -20.59 1.04
N LYS A 207 15.44 -20.94 1.78
CA LYS A 207 16.57 -21.73 1.24
C LYS A 207 16.14 -23.13 0.81
N SER A 208 15.32 -23.81 1.60
CA SER A 208 14.83 -25.16 1.25
C SER A 208 13.91 -25.10 0.03
N THR A 209 12.96 -24.14 -0.02
CA THR A 209 12.05 -23.97 -1.16
C THR A 209 12.80 -23.60 -2.44
N ILE A 210 13.78 -22.67 -2.39
CA ILE A 210 14.60 -22.34 -3.57
C ILE A 210 15.34 -23.58 -4.07
N THR A 211 15.93 -24.37 -3.18
CA THR A 211 16.67 -25.58 -3.54
C THR A 211 15.74 -26.60 -4.21
N LEU A 212 14.57 -26.84 -3.61
CA LEU A 212 13.56 -27.76 -4.15
C LEU A 212 13.06 -27.32 -5.52
N ARG A 213 12.65 -26.05 -5.67
CA ARG A 213 12.11 -25.53 -6.93
C ARG A 213 13.15 -25.47 -8.04
N LYS A 214 14.41 -25.12 -7.73
CA LYS A 214 15.52 -25.22 -8.68
C LYS A 214 15.74 -26.65 -9.14
N LYS A 215 15.78 -27.61 -8.21
CA LYS A 215 15.96 -29.03 -8.52
C LYS A 215 14.86 -29.53 -9.44
N GLN A 216 13.59 -29.28 -9.09
CA GLN A 216 12.43 -29.65 -9.91
C GLN A 216 12.54 -29.06 -11.32
N TYR A 217 12.79 -27.75 -11.42
CA TYR A 217 12.92 -27.09 -12.71
C TYR A 217 13.98 -27.72 -13.61
N TYR A 218 15.19 -27.94 -13.10
CA TYR A 218 16.26 -28.53 -13.91
C TYR A 218 16.03 -30.02 -14.21
N GLN A 219 15.39 -30.76 -13.30
CA GLN A 219 14.96 -32.12 -13.56
C GLN A 219 13.96 -32.17 -14.73
N ASP A 220 12.99 -31.26 -14.75
CA ASP A 220 12.02 -31.14 -15.84
C ASP A 220 12.69 -30.72 -17.15
N GLN A 221 13.64 -29.77 -17.10
CA GLN A 221 14.39 -29.35 -18.31
C GLN A 221 15.25 -30.48 -18.89
N LEU A 222 15.86 -31.30 -18.03
CA LEU A 222 16.64 -32.46 -18.46
C LEU A 222 15.74 -33.53 -19.09
N GLY A 223 14.61 -33.86 -18.46
CA GLY A 223 13.64 -34.80 -19.02
C GLY A 223 13.07 -34.33 -20.36
N ASN A 224 12.74 -33.04 -20.50
CA ASN A 224 12.26 -32.48 -21.76
C ASN A 224 13.32 -32.36 -22.85
N SER A 225 14.62 -32.47 -22.50
CA SER A 225 15.73 -32.41 -23.45
C SER A 225 16.21 -33.80 -23.89
N GLU A 226 15.60 -34.86 -23.40
CA GLU A 226 15.93 -36.23 -23.77
C GLU A 226 15.73 -36.43 -25.28
N GLY A 227 16.73 -37.02 -25.95
CA GLY A 227 16.75 -37.15 -27.41
C GLY A 227 17.20 -35.90 -28.19
N ASN A 228 17.46 -34.76 -27.52
CA ASN A 228 18.03 -33.57 -28.17
C ASN A 228 19.37 -33.15 -27.52
N PRO A 229 20.52 -33.62 -28.04
CA PRO A 229 21.84 -33.33 -27.48
C PRO A 229 22.19 -31.84 -27.39
N ARG A 230 21.63 -31.00 -28.28
CA ARG A 230 21.91 -29.55 -28.29
C ARG A 230 21.23 -28.86 -27.11
N GLU A 231 19.94 -29.14 -26.88
CA GLU A 231 19.23 -28.59 -25.72
C GLU A 231 19.75 -29.16 -24.41
N LEU A 232 20.08 -30.46 -24.37
CA LEU A 232 20.70 -31.07 -23.20
C LEU A 232 22.02 -30.37 -22.83
N ARG A 233 22.90 -30.12 -23.81
CA ARG A 233 24.16 -29.39 -23.58
C ARG A 233 23.91 -27.96 -23.08
N LYS A 234 22.87 -27.29 -23.57
CA LYS A 234 22.50 -25.95 -23.12
C LYS A 234 22.02 -25.95 -21.67
N VAL A 235 21.16 -26.89 -21.28
CA VAL A 235 20.71 -27.05 -19.88
C VAL A 235 21.90 -27.37 -18.96
N LEU A 236 22.80 -28.26 -19.37
CA LEU A 236 24.03 -28.59 -18.62
C LEU A 236 24.96 -27.38 -18.48
N ASN A 237 25.16 -26.60 -19.55
CA ASN A 237 25.95 -25.38 -19.49
C ASN A 237 25.36 -24.37 -18.50
N GLU A 238 24.04 -24.20 -18.49
CA GLU A 238 23.34 -23.33 -17.52
C GLU A 238 23.50 -23.83 -16.07
N LEU A 239 23.50 -25.15 -15.85
CA LEU A 239 23.69 -25.77 -14.53
C LEU A 239 25.12 -25.58 -14.00
N VAL A 240 26.13 -25.83 -14.82
CA VAL A 240 27.54 -25.85 -14.38
C VAL A 240 28.13 -24.44 -14.29
N HIS A 241 27.84 -23.58 -15.27
CA HIS A 241 28.49 -22.27 -15.38
C HIS A 241 27.58 -21.11 -14.99
N GLY A 242 26.31 -21.39 -14.64
CA GLY A 242 25.27 -20.38 -14.54
C GLY A 242 24.87 -19.82 -15.91
N LYS A 243 23.85 -18.96 -15.96
CA LYS A 243 23.52 -18.25 -17.20
C LYS A 243 24.70 -17.37 -17.60
N PRO A 244 25.29 -17.53 -18.80
CA PRO A 244 26.37 -16.66 -19.25
C PRO A 244 25.87 -15.22 -19.20
N LYS A 245 26.60 -14.35 -18.49
CA LYS A 245 26.29 -12.91 -18.49
C LYS A 245 26.37 -12.45 -19.93
N LYS A 246 25.22 -12.15 -20.54
CA LYS A 246 25.20 -11.44 -21.83
C LYS A 246 25.94 -10.13 -21.59
N ASN A 247 27.17 -10.02 -22.10
CA ASN A 247 27.91 -8.77 -22.12
C ASN A 247 27.15 -7.81 -23.04
N SER A 248 26.16 -7.13 -22.50
CA SER A 248 25.36 -6.13 -23.18
C SER A 248 26.17 -4.83 -23.24
N LYS A 249 26.97 -4.71 -24.30
CA LYS A 249 27.32 -3.50 -25.06
C LYS A 249 28.59 -3.81 -25.87
N LYS A 250 28.40 -4.20 -27.13
CA LYS A 250 29.40 -3.83 -28.15
C LYS A 250 29.27 -2.31 -28.29
N LEU A 251 30.25 -1.57 -27.75
CA LEU A 251 30.49 -0.20 -28.16
C LEU A 251 30.77 -0.24 -29.67
N THR A 252 29.79 0.16 -30.47
CA THR A 252 30.04 0.63 -31.83
C THR A 252 30.85 1.91 -31.69
N VAL A 253 32.16 1.79 -31.90
CA VAL A 253 33.03 2.95 -32.12
C VAL A 253 32.62 3.56 -33.45
N SER A 254 32.21 4.82 -33.41
CA SER A 254 31.93 5.66 -34.58
C SER A 254 33.22 6.30 -35.05
#